data_AF-A0AAU9WI06-F1
#
_entry.id   AF-A0AAU9WI06-F1
#
_cell.length_a   1.000
_cell.length_b   1.000
_cell.length_c   1.000
_cell.angle_alpha   90.00
_cell.angle_beta   90.00
_cell.angle_gamma   90.00
#
_symmetry.space_group_name_H-M   'P 1'
#
loop_
_entity.id
_entity.type
_entity.pdbx_description
1 polymer ?
#
loop_
_entity_poly.entity_id
_entity_poly.type
_entity_poly.pdbx_seq_one_letter_code
_entity_poly.pdbx_strand_id
1 'polypeptide(L)'
;MQRIDRELSSELVESPINPASINISAPFMGKKNPSFSLQLNGEGLWQWRKLHSHNQVFDSLQASLVKVGYELSSSARSRVGMAVYRRVDYIVKKALSVKNNTTRRAERSQYWCQVALHPDEITQMPGDIIHQLKRENEELI
;
A
#
# COMPACT_ATOMS: atom_id res chain seq x y z
N MET A 1 0.71 -41.44 4.18
CA MET A 1 -0.19 -40.48 4.85
C MET A 1 0.68 -39.72 5.87
N GLN A 2 1.04 -38.44 5.79
CA GLN A 2 0.88 -37.34 4.85
C GLN A 2 2.23 -36.59 4.87
N ARG A 3 2.83 -36.36 3.69
CA ARG A 3 4.05 -35.55 3.49
C ARG A 3 3.72 -34.37 2.59
N ILE A 4 2.50 -33.83 2.71
CA ILE A 4 1.87 -32.88 1.77
C ILE A 4 1.26 -31.67 2.51
N ASP A 5 1.83 -31.23 3.64
CA ASP A 5 1.39 -29.99 4.32
C ASP A 5 2.42 -28.86 4.25
N ARG A 6 3.55 -29.08 3.56
CA ARG A 6 4.59 -28.04 3.41
C ARG A 6 4.57 -27.34 2.05
N GLU A 7 3.84 -27.88 1.08
CA GLU A 7 3.72 -27.33 -0.28
C GLU A 7 2.41 -26.56 -0.52
N LEU A 8 1.53 -26.48 0.49
CA LEU A 8 0.30 -25.66 0.43
C LEU A 8 0.48 -24.27 1.08
N SER A 9 1.61 -24.00 1.75
CA SER A 9 1.90 -22.65 2.30
C SER A 9 2.39 -21.64 1.25
N SER A 10 2.36 -22.01 -0.03
CA SER A 10 2.42 -21.12 -1.19
C SER A 10 1.02 -20.68 -1.66
N GLU A 11 -0.01 -20.92 -0.84
CA GLU A 11 -1.26 -20.16 -0.87
C GLU A 11 -0.92 -18.67 -0.90
N LEU A 12 -1.17 -18.10 -2.09
CA LEU A 12 -1.47 -16.71 -2.39
C LEU A 12 -1.02 -15.75 -1.29
N VAL A 13 0.01 -14.95 -1.57
CA VAL A 13 0.12 -13.66 -0.88
C VAL A 13 -1.21 -12.97 -1.14
N GLU A 14 -2.12 -13.04 -0.16
CA GLU A 14 -3.35 -12.29 -0.16
C GLU A 14 -2.94 -10.86 -0.49
N SER A 15 -3.43 -10.41 -1.64
CA SER A 15 -4.74 -9.79 -1.71
C SER A 15 -4.65 -8.49 -0.92
N PRO A 16 -4.85 -7.36 -1.60
CA PRO A 16 -4.65 -6.03 -1.05
C PRO A 16 -4.81 -5.87 0.45
N ILE A 17 -3.89 -5.12 1.05
CA ILE A 17 -3.98 -4.83 2.47
C ILE A 17 -5.33 -4.18 2.78
N ASN A 18 -5.86 -4.43 3.98
CA ASN A 18 -7.14 -3.87 4.41
C ASN A 18 -7.17 -2.36 4.08
N PRO A 19 -8.21 -1.84 3.41
CA PRO A 19 -8.31 -0.41 3.08
C PRO A 19 -8.05 0.53 4.26
N ALA A 20 -8.41 0.14 5.49
CA ALA A 20 -8.14 0.91 6.70
C ALA A 20 -6.64 1.05 7.04
N SER A 21 -5.77 0.27 6.39
CA SER A 21 -4.30 0.33 6.53
C SER A 21 -3.65 1.30 5.55
N ILE A 22 -4.44 1.95 4.69
CA ILE A 22 -3.99 2.92 3.69
C ILE A 22 -4.79 4.21 3.90
N ASN A 23 -4.09 5.34 3.88
CA ASN A 23 -4.73 6.64 3.76
C ASN A 23 -3.94 7.49 2.78
N ILE A 24 -4.64 8.28 1.94
CA ILE A 24 -4.02 9.28 1.08
C ILE A 24 -4.64 10.62 1.39
N SER A 25 -3.80 11.58 1.77
CA SER A 25 -4.22 12.96 1.97
C SER A 25 -3.67 13.87 0.88
N ALA A 26 -4.53 14.78 0.42
CA ALA A 26 -4.18 15.80 -0.55
C ALA A 26 -3.13 16.78 0.02
N PRO A 27 -2.26 17.34 -0.83
CA PRO A 27 -1.32 18.36 -0.41
C PRO A 27 -2.05 19.63 0.11
N PHE A 28 -1.44 20.29 1.10
CA PHE A 28 -1.88 21.62 1.52
C PHE A 28 -1.70 22.65 0.41
N MET A 29 -2.73 23.47 0.18
CA MET A 29 -2.69 24.59 -0.76
C MET A 29 -1.59 25.59 -0.38
N GLY A 30 -0.78 26.02 -1.36
CA GLY A 30 0.27 27.03 -1.17
C GLY A 30 1.71 26.51 -1.10
N LYS A 31 1.96 25.20 -1.20
CA LYS A 31 3.32 24.66 -1.33
C LYS A 31 3.83 24.76 -2.77
N LYS A 32 5.11 25.15 -2.94
CA LYS A 32 5.78 25.23 -4.25
C LYS A 32 5.85 23.90 -5.01
N ASN A 33 5.73 22.76 -4.31
CA ASN A 33 5.67 21.40 -4.88
C ASN A 33 4.68 20.56 -4.05
N PRO A 34 3.37 20.61 -4.37
CA PRO A 34 2.35 19.92 -3.59
C PRO A 34 2.41 18.40 -3.85
N SER A 35 2.85 17.62 -2.85
CA SER A 35 2.83 16.15 -2.90
C SER A 35 1.69 15.58 -2.06
N PHE A 36 1.00 14.57 -2.57
CA PHE A 36 0.08 13.76 -1.78
C PHE A 36 0.85 12.95 -0.73
N SER A 37 0.20 12.69 0.40
CA SER A 37 0.77 11.91 1.49
C SER A 37 0.11 10.54 1.55
N LEU A 38 0.79 9.51 1.04
CA LEU A 38 0.43 8.12 1.22
C LEU A 38 0.88 7.66 2.61
N GLN A 39 -0.07 7.31 3.45
CA GLN A 39 0.15 6.76 4.79
C GLN A 39 -0.15 5.27 4.79
N LEU A 40 0.76 4.47 5.35
CA LEU A 40 0.65 3.02 5.44
C LEU A 40 0.84 2.55 6.88
N ASN A 41 -0.06 1.69 7.34
CA ASN A 41 0.03 1.05 8.66
C ASN A 41 1.05 -0.10 8.68
N GLY A 42 1.73 -0.29 9.81
CA GLY A 42 2.73 -1.33 9.99
C GLY A 42 2.19 -2.77 9.92
N GLU A 43 0.93 -3.03 10.26
CA GLU A 43 0.32 -4.35 10.02
C GLU A 43 0.12 -4.62 8.52
N GLY A 44 -0.26 -3.60 7.74
CA GLY A 44 -0.31 -3.70 6.28
C GLY A 44 1.07 -3.99 5.69
N LEU A 45 2.09 -3.23 6.10
CA LEU A 45 3.48 -3.45 5.66
C LEU A 45 4.01 -4.83 6.05
N TRP A 46 3.60 -5.37 7.20
CA TRP A 46 4.01 -6.70 7.66
C TRP A 46 3.44 -7.84 6.80
N GLN A 47 2.29 -7.64 6.15
CA GLN A 47 1.77 -8.61 5.19
C GLN A 47 2.73 -8.78 4.01
N TRP A 48 3.39 -7.70 3.60
CA TRP A 48 4.38 -7.68 2.52
C TRP A 48 5.77 -8.19 2.90
N ARG A 49 5.99 -8.71 4.11
CA ARG A 49 7.30 -9.21 4.58
C ARG A 49 7.92 -10.32 3.73
N LYS A 50 7.11 -11.04 2.94
CA LYS A 50 7.55 -12.12 2.05
C LYS A 50 7.88 -11.64 0.63
N LEU A 51 7.73 -10.34 0.35
CA LEU A 51 8.06 -9.75 -0.95
C LEU A 51 9.56 -9.45 -1.01
N HIS A 52 10.22 -9.89 -2.07
CA HIS A 52 11.68 -9.89 -2.17
C HIS A 52 12.23 -8.73 -3.01
N SER A 53 11.36 -7.95 -3.65
CA SER A 53 11.77 -6.81 -4.48
C SER A 53 10.84 -5.61 -4.33
N HIS A 54 11.37 -4.43 -4.64
CA HIS A 54 10.58 -3.20 -4.68
C HIS A 54 9.49 -3.22 -5.77
N ASN A 55 9.69 -3.98 -6.86
CA ASN A 55 8.69 -4.17 -7.90
C ASN A 55 7.48 -4.95 -7.36
N GLN A 56 7.71 -6.07 -6.67
CA GLN A 56 6.62 -6.83 -6.04
C GLN A 56 5.85 -6.01 -5.00
N VAL A 57 6.56 -5.21 -4.20
CA VAL A 57 5.93 -4.28 -3.25
C VAL A 57 5.10 -3.23 -3.98
N PHE A 58 5.60 -2.67 -5.07
CA PHE A 58 4.84 -1.71 -5.86
C PHE A 58 3.58 -2.33 -6.46
N ASP A 59 3.67 -3.52 -7.05
CA ASP A 59 2.50 -4.18 -7.65
C ASP A 59 1.44 -4.51 -6.57
N SER A 60 1.87 -4.88 -5.36
CA SER A 60 0.96 -5.10 -4.22
C SER A 60 0.35 -3.81 -3.69
N LEU A 61 1.12 -2.72 -3.65
CA LEU A 61 0.62 -1.40 -3.32
C LEU A 61 -0.40 -0.94 -4.37
N GLN A 62 -0.09 -1.07 -5.65
CA GLN A 62 -0.96 -0.72 -6.77
C GLN A 62 -2.31 -1.43 -6.65
N ALA A 63 -2.29 -2.75 -6.45
CA ALA A 63 -3.51 -3.54 -6.24
C ALA A 63 -4.34 -3.05 -5.03
N SER A 64 -3.66 -2.51 -4.01
CA SER A 64 -4.33 -1.97 -2.82
C SER A 64 -4.87 -0.56 -3.02
N LEU A 65 -4.18 0.28 -3.78
CA LEU A 65 -4.62 1.61 -4.13
C LEU A 65 -5.86 1.60 -5.02
N VAL A 66 -5.92 0.69 -5.99
CA VAL A 66 -7.08 0.55 -6.88
C VAL A 66 -8.37 0.29 -6.08
N LYS A 67 -8.29 -0.50 -5.00
CA LYS A 67 -9.45 -0.77 -4.14
C LYS A 67 -9.96 0.47 -3.38
N VAL A 68 -9.11 1.47 -3.16
CA VAL A 68 -9.48 2.74 -2.54
C VAL A 68 -9.63 3.87 -3.57
N GLY A 69 -9.72 3.51 -4.85
CA GLY A 69 -10.01 4.43 -5.96
C GLY A 69 -8.80 5.25 -6.44
N TYR A 70 -7.58 4.81 -6.13
CA TYR A 70 -6.36 5.45 -6.61
C TYR A 70 -5.59 4.55 -7.57
N GLU A 71 -4.97 5.16 -8.58
CA GLU A 71 -4.07 4.45 -9.49
C GLU A 71 -2.77 5.24 -9.64
N LEU A 72 -1.63 4.57 -9.53
CA LEU A 72 -0.33 5.17 -9.81
C LEU A 72 0.17 4.85 -11.22
N SER A 73 0.86 5.81 -11.81
CA SER A 73 1.59 5.66 -13.06
C SER A 73 2.71 4.63 -12.92
N SER A 74 2.99 3.92 -14.01
CA SER A 74 4.17 3.05 -14.12
C SER A 74 5.50 3.76 -13.89
N SER A 75 5.58 5.08 -14.15
CA SER A 75 6.77 5.89 -13.88
C SER A 75 7.11 5.99 -12.38
N ALA A 76 6.10 5.85 -11.51
CA ALA A 76 6.26 5.90 -10.07
C ALA A 76 6.89 4.62 -9.48
N ARG A 77 6.92 3.52 -10.25
CA ARG A 77 7.25 2.17 -9.78
C ARG A 77 8.56 2.10 -9.01
N SER A 78 9.64 2.62 -9.61
CA SER A 78 10.96 2.58 -9.01
C SER A 78 11.02 3.39 -7.70
N ARG A 79 10.58 4.65 -7.74
CA ARG A 79 10.68 5.58 -6.60
C ARG A 79 9.75 5.18 -5.45
N VAL A 80 8.46 5.03 -5.73
CA VAL A 80 7.44 4.68 -4.73
C VAL A 80 7.66 3.26 -4.22
N GLY A 81 7.91 2.30 -5.11
CA GLY A 81 8.21 0.92 -4.74
C GLY A 81 9.41 0.83 -3.80
N MET A 82 10.51 1.53 -4.12
CA MET A 82 11.69 1.55 -3.25
C MET A 82 11.41 2.22 -1.90
N ALA A 83 10.68 3.34 -1.90
CA ALA A 83 10.33 4.04 -0.67
C ALA A 83 9.52 3.14 0.27
N VAL A 84 8.53 2.41 -0.25
CA VAL A 84 7.67 1.51 0.53
C VAL A 84 8.43 0.25 0.93
N TYR A 85 9.24 -0.32 0.04
CA TYR A 85 10.09 -1.48 0.32
C TYR A 85 11.01 -1.25 1.54
N ARG A 86 11.61 -0.06 1.65
CA ARG A 86 12.41 0.31 2.84
C ARG A 86 11.58 0.35 4.13
N ARG A 87 10.29 0.67 4.06
CA ARG A 87 9.38 0.66 5.22
C ARG A 87 8.97 -0.76 5.61
N VAL A 88 8.77 -1.64 4.62
CA VAL A 88 8.58 -3.07 4.86
C VAL A 88 9.79 -3.66 5.58
N ASP A 89 10.99 -3.43 5.06
CA ASP A 89 12.25 -3.91 5.67
C ASP A 89 12.42 -3.40 7.11
N TYR A 90 12.14 -2.11 7.34
CA TYR A 90 12.14 -1.53 8.69
C TYR A 90 11.20 -2.28 9.65
N ILE A 91 9.94 -2.50 9.24
CA ILE A 91 8.95 -3.20 10.07
C ILE A 91 9.37 -4.65 10.33
N VAL A 92 9.94 -5.32 9.35
CA VAL A 92 10.46 -6.69 9.52
C VAL A 92 11.57 -6.73 10.56
N LYS A 93 12.60 -5.88 10.41
CA LYS A 93 13.74 -5.80 11.35
C LYS A 93 13.28 -5.44 12.76
N LYS A 94 12.40 -4.43 12.88
CA LYS A 94 11.85 -4.00 14.17
C LYS A 94 11.08 -5.13 14.84
N ALA A 95 10.21 -5.83 14.12
CA ALA A 95 9.43 -6.93 14.67
C ALA A 95 10.31 -8.11 15.12
N LEU A 96 11.37 -8.42 14.38
CA LEU A 96 12.34 -9.46 14.74
C LEU A 96 13.17 -9.11 15.99
N SER A 97 13.44 -7.83 16.24
CA SER A 97 14.14 -7.38 17.45
C SER A 97 13.32 -7.54 18.74
N VAL A 98 12.00 -7.69 18.64
CA VAL A 98 11.10 -7.81 19.79
C VAL A 98 10.82 -9.28 20.10
N LYS A 99 11.16 -9.70 21.32
CA LYS A 99 10.97 -11.09 21.79
C LYS A 99 9.51 -11.43 22.09
N ASN A 100 8.76 -10.49 22.66
CA ASN A 100 7.37 -10.70 23.06
C ASN A 100 6.41 -10.50 21.87
N ASN A 101 5.57 -11.50 21.58
CA ASN A 101 4.62 -11.46 20.47
C ASN A 101 3.55 -10.37 20.60
N THR A 102 3.05 -10.11 21.81
CA THR A 102 2.06 -9.05 22.08
C THR A 102 2.68 -7.68 21.81
N THR A 103 3.89 -7.44 22.33
CA THR A 103 4.64 -6.21 22.08
C THR A 103 4.95 -6.05 20.59
N ARG A 104 5.36 -7.14 19.92
CA ARG A 104 5.62 -7.13 18.48
C ARG A 104 4.40 -6.70 17.67
N ARG A 105 3.21 -7.22 18.00
CA ARG A 105 1.96 -6.83 17.33
C ARG A 105 1.60 -5.39 17.63
N ALA A 106 1.72 -4.95 18.88
CA ALA A 106 1.43 -3.57 19.28
C ALA A 106 2.30 -2.56 18.51
N GLU A 107 3.62 -2.79 18.45
CA GLU A 107 4.58 -1.95 17.73
C GLU A 107 4.21 -1.80 16.24
N ARG A 108 3.85 -2.90 15.58
CA ARG A 108 3.42 -2.87 14.18
C ARG A 108 2.09 -2.15 13.99
N SER A 109 1.12 -2.41 14.86
CA SER A 109 -0.23 -1.83 14.78
C SER A 109 -0.22 -0.31 15.00
N GLN A 110 0.67 0.18 15.87
CA GLN A 110 0.82 1.60 16.17
C GLN A 110 1.69 2.34 15.14
N TYR A 111 2.49 1.61 14.35
CA TYR A 111 3.35 2.21 13.36
C TYR A 111 2.57 2.72 12.15
N TRP A 112 2.81 3.98 11.80
CA TRP A 112 2.36 4.59 10.57
C TRP A 112 3.55 5.24 9.87
N CYS A 113 3.72 4.97 8.58
CA CYS A 113 4.73 5.63 7.77
C CYS A 113 4.08 6.49 6.69
N GLN A 114 4.81 7.52 6.26
CA GLN A 114 4.40 8.40 5.17
C GLN A 114 5.37 8.27 3.99
N VAL A 115 4.80 8.20 2.79
CA VAL A 115 5.47 8.23 1.49
C VAL A 115 4.86 9.36 0.69
N ALA A 116 5.69 10.26 0.16
CA ALA A 116 5.22 11.33 -0.72
C ALA A 116 4.93 10.77 -2.12
N LEU A 117 3.75 11.07 -2.65
CA LEU A 117 3.38 10.83 -4.05
C LEU A 117 3.37 12.17 -4.78
N HIS A 118 4.04 12.24 -5.92
CA HIS A 118 3.99 13.42 -6.76
C HIS A 118 2.68 13.42 -7.58
N PRO A 119 2.12 14.59 -7.92
CA PRO A 119 0.87 14.65 -8.68
C PRO A 119 0.94 13.92 -10.03
N ASP A 120 2.08 14.00 -10.72
CA ASP A 120 2.33 13.34 -12.02
C ASP A 120 2.42 11.82 -11.93
N GLU A 121 2.52 11.27 -10.72
CA GLU A 121 2.54 9.84 -10.47
C GLU A 121 1.15 9.26 -10.24
N ILE A 122 0.11 10.08 -10.11
CA ILE A 122 -1.27 9.62 -9.88
C ILE A 122 -2.03 9.73 -11.21
N THR A 123 -2.49 8.60 -11.74
CA THR A 123 -3.25 8.53 -13.00
C THR A 123 -4.75 8.53 -12.79
N GLN A 124 -5.20 8.13 -11.60
CA GLN A 124 -6.62 8.13 -11.22
C GLN A 124 -6.78 8.43 -9.74
N MET A 125 -7.79 9.23 -9.42
CA MET A 125 -8.25 9.52 -8.07
C MET A 125 -9.71 9.09 -7.89
N PRO A 126 -10.19 8.96 -6.63
CA PRO A 126 -11.58 8.57 -6.37
C PRO A 126 -12.61 9.54 -6.98
N GLY A 127 -12.26 10.82 -7.06
CA GLY A 127 -13.09 11.84 -7.70
C GLY A 127 -13.31 11.60 -9.20
N ASP A 128 -12.30 11.07 -9.90
CA ASP A 128 -12.39 10.75 -11.33
C ASP A 128 -13.37 9.60 -11.57
N ILE A 129 -13.32 8.57 -10.72
CA ILE A 129 -14.24 7.44 -10.74
C ILE A 129 -15.67 7.91 -10.47
N ILE A 130 -15.88 8.72 -9.42
CA ILE A 130 -17.21 9.26 -9.09
C ILE A 130 -17.76 10.09 -10.26
N HIS A 131 -16.93 10.93 -10.86
CA HIS A 131 -17.34 11.76 -12.00
C HIS A 131 -17.69 10.91 -13.23
N GLN A 132 -16.90 9.87 -13.52
CA GLN A 132 -17.20 8.93 -14.59
C GLN A 132 -18.54 8.21 -14.36
N LEU A 133 -18.74 7.64 -13.17
CA LEU A 133 -19.98 6.93 -12.83
C LEU A 133 -21.22 7.83 -12.91
N LYS A 134 -21.08 9.11 -12.53
CA LYS A 134 -22.17 10.09 -12.68
C LYS A 134 -22.56 10.32 -14.13
N ARG A 135 -21.57 10.50 -15.01
CA ARG A 135 -21.82 10.67 -16.46
C ARG A 135 -22.47 9.43 -17.07
N GLU A 136 -21.93 8.25 -16.78
CA GLU A 136 -22.50 6.98 -17.25
C GLU A 136 -23.95 6.81 -16.80
N ASN A 137 -24.28 7.22 -15.58
CA ASN A 137 -25.65 7.19 -15.09
C ASN A 137 -26.58 8.21 -15.76
N GLU A 138 -26.08 9.38 -16.16
CA GLU A 138 -26.84 10.38 -16.91
C GLU A 138 -27.13 9.95 -18.35
N GLU A 139 -26.23 9.16 -18.97
CA GLU A 139 -26.39 8.63 -20.33
C GLU A 139 -27.36 7.43 -20.42
N LEU A 140 -27.68 6.80 -19.27
CA LEU A 140 -28.61 5.67 -19.17
C LEU A 140 -30.07 6.08 -18.88
N ILE A 141 -30.35 7.38 -18.71
CA ILE A 141 -31.68 7.97 -18.43
C ILE A 141 -32.21 8.66 -19.70
#